data_AF-A0AAT9JW87-F1
#
_entry.id   AF-A0AAT9JW87-F1
#
_cell.length_a   1.000
_cell.length_b   1.000
_cell.length_c   1.000
_cell.angle_alpha   90.00
_cell.angle_beta   90.00
_cell.angle_gamma   90.00
#
_symmetry.space_group_name_H-M   'P 1'
#
loop_
_entity.id
_entity.type
_entity.pdbx_description
1 polymer ?
#
loop_
_entity_poly.entity_id
_entity_poly.type
_entity_poly.pdbx_seq_one_letter_code
_entity_poly.pdbx_strand_id
1 'polypeptide(L)'
;MQPLLWFSWILGGLLAIMTLLFIFRIVLTWYPQVDLQQGPYRAIALPTEPFLAPTRRLVPPLGGVDISPIIWVALISLIREVLLGQQGLLTMALR
;
A
#
# COMPACT_ATOMS: atom_id res chain seq x y z
N MET A 1 -3.69 -21.90 -18.53
CA MET A 1 -3.13 -21.12 -17.39
C MET A 1 -2.61 -19.73 -17.75
N GLN A 2 -2.40 -19.38 -19.03
CA GLN A 2 -1.93 -18.03 -19.42
C GLN A 2 -2.74 -16.85 -18.82
N PRO A 3 -4.08 -16.90 -18.70
CA PRO A 3 -4.84 -15.84 -18.04
C PRO A 3 -4.48 -15.62 -16.56
N LEU A 4 -4.13 -16.69 -15.84
CA LEU A 4 -3.77 -16.63 -14.41
C LEU A 4 -2.38 -15.99 -14.19
N LEU A 5 -1.47 -16.17 -15.14
CA LEU A 5 -0.18 -15.48 -15.13
C LEU A 5 -0.37 -13.97 -15.27
N TRP A 6 -1.13 -13.53 -16.28
CA TRP A 6 -1.43 -12.11 -16.48
C TRP A 6 -2.08 -11.49 -15.25
N PHE A 7 -3.04 -12.18 -14.67
CA PHE A 7 -3.66 -11.76 -13.42
C PHE A 7 -2.64 -11.58 -12.29
N SER A 8 -1.73 -12.55 -12.10
CA SER A 8 -0.70 -12.52 -11.06
C SER A 8 0.29 -11.36 -11.25
N TRP A 9 0.68 -11.06 -12.49
CA TRP A 9 1.56 -9.92 -12.81
C TRP A 9 0.88 -8.58 -12.54
N ILE A 10 -0.38 -8.41 -12.97
CA ILE A 10 -1.15 -7.19 -12.76
C ILE A 10 -1.37 -6.96 -11.26
N LEU A 11 -1.80 -8.00 -10.55
CA LEU A 11 -2.00 -7.94 -9.10
C LEU A 11 -0.69 -7.61 -8.38
N GLY A 12 0.41 -8.28 -8.74
CA GLY A 12 1.73 -8.04 -8.15
C GLY A 12 2.20 -6.60 -8.36
N GLY A 13 2.03 -6.06 -9.57
CA GLY A 13 2.33 -4.67 -9.88
C GLY A 13 1.48 -3.69 -9.08
N LEU A 14 0.18 -3.93 -8.97
CA LEU A 14 -0.74 -3.10 -8.19
C LEU A 14 -0.34 -3.06 -6.71
N LEU A 15 -0.10 -4.23 -6.11
CA LEU A 15 0.33 -4.32 -4.71
C LEU A 15 1.67 -3.62 -4.49
N ALA A 16 2.62 -3.76 -5.41
CA ALA A 16 3.91 -3.08 -5.33
C ALA A 16 3.77 -1.55 -5.41
N ILE A 17 2.95 -1.04 -6.33
CA ILE A 17 2.67 0.39 -6.45
C ILE A 17 2.01 0.90 -5.17
N MET A 18 0.99 0.21 -4.65
CA MET A 18 0.35 0.61 -3.39
C MET A 18 1.33 0.64 -2.22
N THR A 19 2.17 -0.38 -2.06
CA THR A 19 3.23 -0.38 -1.03
C THR A 19 4.15 0.82 -1.17
N LEU A 20 4.59 1.13 -2.39
CA LEU A 20 5.45 2.28 -2.65
C LEU A 20 4.76 3.61 -2.27
N LEU A 21 3.47 3.76 -2.60
CA LEU A 21 2.70 4.94 -2.22
C LEU A 21 2.57 5.06 -0.70
N PHE A 22 2.32 3.96 0.02
CA PHE A 22 2.30 4.01 1.49
C PHE A 22 3.68 4.34 2.08
N ILE A 23 4.77 3.84 1.50
CA ILE A 23 6.13 4.23 1.91
C ILE A 23 6.33 5.74 1.73
N PHE A 24 5.91 6.31 0.59
CA PHE A 24 5.95 7.77 0.42
C PHE A 24 5.06 8.49 1.43
N ARG A 25 3.88 7.95 1.76
CA ARG A 25 3.03 8.53 2.83
C ARG A 25 3.76 8.57 4.17
N ILE A 26 4.51 7.53 4.55
CA ILE A 26 5.31 7.53 5.79
C ILE A 26 6.30 8.70 5.79
N VAL A 27 7.02 8.90 4.70
CA VAL A 27 8.01 9.98 4.61
C VAL A 27 7.32 11.34 4.63
N LEU A 28 6.23 11.52 3.88
CA LEU A 28 5.52 12.79 3.79
C LEU A 28 4.85 13.20 5.10
N THR A 29 4.49 12.26 5.97
CA THR A 29 3.89 12.60 7.27
C THR A 29 4.89 13.19 8.25
N TRP A 30 6.20 13.05 8.00
CA TRP A 30 7.26 13.75 8.74
C TRP A 30 7.40 15.22 8.34
N TYR A 31 6.82 15.63 7.21
CA TYR A 31 6.86 16.99 6.69
C TYR A 31 5.45 17.60 6.67
N PRO A 32 4.87 17.98 7.82
CA PRO A 32 3.50 18.49 7.92
C PRO A 32 3.26 19.82 7.18
N GLN A 33 4.34 20.49 6.77
CA GLN A 33 4.35 21.69 5.92
C GLN A 33 3.81 21.40 4.50
N VAL A 34 3.90 20.15 4.05
CA VAL A 34 3.57 19.74 2.67
C VAL A 34 2.07 19.54 2.53
N ASP A 35 1.45 20.28 1.60
CA ASP A 35 0.05 20.04 1.25
C ASP A 35 -0.09 18.83 0.32
N LEU A 36 -0.65 17.76 0.89
CA LEU A 36 -0.88 16.48 0.23
C LEU A 36 -1.96 16.53 -0.86
N GLN A 37 -2.78 17.57 -0.91
CA GLN A 37 -3.82 17.76 -1.92
C GLN A 37 -3.34 18.54 -3.15
N GLN A 38 -2.10 19.02 -3.15
CA GLN A 38 -1.54 19.86 -4.21
C GLN A 38 -0.39 19.20 -4.95
N GLY A 39 -0.22 19.61 -6.22
CA GLY A 39 0.90 19.22 -7.06
C GLY A 39 1.09 17.70 -7.19
N PRO A 40 2.34 17.21 -7.21
CA PRO A 40 2.62 15.79 -7.40
C PRO A 40 2.19 14.93 -6.20
N TYR A 41 2.05 15.51 -5.00
CA TYR A 41 1.70 14.78 -3.78
C TYR A 41 0.27 14.22 -3.82
N ARG A 42 -0.61 14.85 -4.61
CA ARG A 42 -1.98 14.37 -4.82
C ARG A 42 -2.01 12.98 -5.44
N ALA A 43 -1.05 12.64 -6.30
CA ALA A 43 -0.94 11.30 -6.90
C ALA A 43 -0.62 10.22 -5.85
N ILE A 44 -0.06 10.60 -4.71
CA ILE A 44 0.25 9.70 -3.58
C ILE A 44 -0.92 9.68 -2.59
N ALA A 45 -1.44 10.86 -2.24
CA ALA A 45 -2.49 11.01 -1.24
C ALA A 45 -3.82 10.40 -1.69
N LEU A 46 -4.25 10.69 -2.92
CA LEU A 46 -5.58 10.30 -3.42
C LEU A 46 -5.83 8.79 -3.42
N PRO A 47 -4.91 7.91 -3.90
CA PRO A 47 -5.12 6.46 -3.86
C PRO A 47 -4.94 5.86 -2.46
N THR A 48 -4.17 6.49 -1.56
CA THR A 48 -3.90 5.94 -0.22
C THR A 48 -4.95 6.36 0.81
N GLU A 49 -5.54 7.54 0.66
CA GLU A 49 -6.45 8.13 1.66
C GLU A 49 -7.70 7.29 1.98
N PRO A 50 -8.37 6.61 1.03
CA PRO A 50 -9.51 5.73 1.35
C PRO A 50 -9.17 4.62 2.35
N PHE A 51 -7.90 4.20 2.43
CA PHE A 51 -7.41 3.21 3.37
C PHE A 51 -6.95 3.84 4.69
N LEU A 52 -6.27 4.99 4.61
CA LEU A 52 -5.73 5.68 5.79
C LEU A 52 -6.81 6.35 6.63
N ALA A 53 -7.79 7.01 6.01
CA ALA A 53 -8.88 7.70 6.70
C ALA A 53 -9.65 6.82 7.70
N PRO A 54 -10.10 5.59 7.37
CA PRO A 54 -10.73 4.71 8.34
C PRO A 54 -9.72 4.16 9.36
N THR A 55 -8.48 3.87 8.94
CA THR A 55 -7.45 3.34 9.85
C THR A 55 -7.09 4.35 10.95
N ARG A 56 -7.03 5.65 10.62
CA ARG A 56 -6.80 6.73 11.59
C ARG A 56 -7.88 6.88 12.64
N ARG A 57 -9.10 6.38 12.38
CA ARG A 57 -10.18 6.35 13.38
C ARG A 57 -9.91 5.30 14.46
N LEU A 58 -9.17 4.24 14.13
CA LEU A 58 -8.80 3.17 15.05
C LEU A 58 -7.43 3.42 15.68
N VAL A 59 -6.49 3.91 14.89
CA VAL A 59 -5.10 4.19 15.28
C VAL A 59 -4.81 5.66 14.96
N PRO A 60 -5.10 6.59 15.88
CA PRO A 60 -4.87 8.00 15.65
C PRO A 60 -3.38 8.31 15.45
N PRO A 61 -3.03 9.42 14.77
CA PRO A 61 -1.65 9.86 14.64
C PRO A 61 -0.96 10.00 16.00
N LEU A 62 0.29 9.55 16.08
CA LEU A 62 1.09 9.62 17.30
C LEU A 62 2.14 10.73 17.15
N GLY A 63 2.16 11.68 18.08
CA GLY A 63 3.12 12.78 18.05
C GLY A 63 3.04 13.64 16.77
N GLY A 64 1.84 13.74 16.17
CA GLY A 64 1.63 14.48 14.91
C GLY A 64 2.04 13.72 13.64
N VAL A 65 2.59 12.50 13.77
CA VAL A 65 2.95 11.64 12.64
C VAL A 65 1.88 10.57 12.45
N ASP A 66 1.40 10.45 11.22
CA ASP A 66 0.47 9.39 10.85
C ASP A 66 1.20 8.07 10.64
N ILE A 67 0.95 7.12 11.55
CA ILE A 67 1.51 5.76 11.54
C ILE A 67 0.66 4.77 10.75
N SER A 68 -0.55 5.14 10.33
CA SER A 68 -1.44 4.24 9.59
C SER A 68 -0.86 3.72 8.26
N PRO A 69 -0.01 4.44 7.51
CA PRO A 69 0.62 3.89 6.31
C PRO A 69 1.55 2.69 6.61
N ILE A 70 2.19 2.66 7.77
CA ILE A 70 3.08 1.56 8.19
C ILE A 70 2.28 0.26 8.31
N ILE A 71 1.09 0.35 8.90
CA ILE A 71 0.16 -0.78 9.04
C ILE A 71 -0.21 -1.34 7.67
N TRP A 72 -0.48 -0.47 6.70
CA TRP A 72 -0.81 -0.87 5.34
C TRP A 72 0.37 -1.46 4.58
N VAL A 73 1.60 -0.96 4.78
CA VAL A 73 2.80 -1.61 4.23
C VAL A 73 2.92 -3.05 4.75
N ALA A 74 2.75 -3.26 6.06
CA ALA A 74 2.82 -4.59 6.65
C ALA A 74 1.72 -5.51 6.09
N LEU A 75 0.48 -5.02 6.04
CA LEU A 75 -0.68 -5.80 5.57
C LEU A 75 -0.57 -6.16 4.08
N ILE A 76 -0.19 -5.20 3.23
CA ILE A 76 -0.02 -5.46 1.79
C ILE A 76 1.16 -6.41 1.54
N SER A 77 2.25 -6.27 2.30
CA SER A 77 3.38 -7.20 2.22
C SER A 77 2.95 -8.62 2.56
N LEU A 78 2.15 -8.80 3.61
CA LEU A 78 1.60 -10.09 3.99
C LEU A 78 0.67 -10.66 2.90
N ILE A 79 -0.25 -9.84 2.37
CA ILE A 79 -1.16 -10.25 1.29
C ILE A 79 -0.36 -10.67 0.05
N ARG A 80 0.68 -9.91 -0.30
CA ARG A 80 1.55 -10.23 -1.44
C ARG A 80 2.27 -11.56 -1.24
N GLU A 81 2.80 -11.83 -0.05
CA GLU A 81 3.49 -13.10 0.22
C GLU A 81 2.52 -14.29 0.17
N VAL A 82 1.35 -14.16 0.80
CA VAL A 82 0.32 -15.22 0.82
C VAL A 82 -0.20 -15.52 -0.58
N LEU A 83 -0.39 -14.50 -1.43
CA LEU A 83 -0.97 -14.70 -2.76
C LEU A 83 0.09 -15.04 -3.82
N LEU A 84 1.21 -14.33 -3.83
CA LEU A 84 2.18 -14.29 -4.92
C LEU A 84 3.61 -14.68 -4.50
N GLY A 85 3.82 -14.99 -3.22
CA GLY A 85 5.14 -15.40 -2.70
C GLY A 85 5.63 -16.72 -3.29
N GLN A 86 6.81 -17.17 -2.84
CA GLN A 86 7.39 -18.43 -3.31
C GLN A 86 6.48 -19.62 -3.01
N GLN A 87 5.81 -19.56 -1.86
CA GLN A 87 4.76 -20.50 -1.43
C GLN A 87 3.35 -19.90 -1.55
N GLY A 88 3.18 -18.86 -2.37
CA GLY A 88 1.92 -18.16 -2.52
C GLY A 88 0.85 -19.03 -3.20
N LEU A 89 -0.41 -18.83 -2.83
CA LEU A 89 -1.55 -19.62 -3.33
C LEU A 89 -1.65 -19.60 -4.86
N LEU A 90 -1.44 -18.43 -5.49
CA LEU A 90 -1.50 -18.30 -6.94
C LEU A 90 -0.28 -18.94 -7.61
N THR A 91 0.90 -18.83 -6.99
CA THR A 91 2.12 -19.48 -7.45
C THR A 91 1.99 -21.00 -7.42
N MET A 92 1.40 -21.56 -6.36
CA MET A 92 1.12 -22.99 -6.24
C MET A 92 0.10 -23.46 -7.29
N ALA A 93 -0.95 -22.68 -7.53
CA ALA A 93 -1.98 -23.00 -8.53
C ALA A 93 -1.50 -22.90 -9.99
N LEU A 94 -0.36 -22.26 -10.23
CA LEU A 94 0.26 -22.10 -11.55
C LEU A 94 1.28 -23.19 -11.89
N ARG A 95 1.68 -24.02 -10.92
CA ARG A 95 2.55 -25.19 -11.11
C ARG A 95 1.72 -26.41 -11.46
#